data_AF-A0A9D4MHJ7-F1
#
_entry.id   AF-A0A9D4MHJ7-F1
#
_cell.length_a   1.000
_cell.length_b   1.000
_cell.length_c   1.000
_cell.angle_alpha   90.00
_cell.angle_beta   90.00
_cell.angle_gamma   90.00
#
_symmetry.space_group_name_H-M   'P 1'
#
loop_
_entity.id
_entity.type
_entity.pdbx_description
1 polymer ?
#
loop_
_entity_poly.entity_id
_entity_poly.type
_entity_poly.pdbx_seq_one_letter_code
_entity_poly.pdbx_strand_id
1 'polypeptide(L)'
;MKSKKLMNQEEKRILSSVVSRKILKKYDLMKVANEMLGITEKRLKFNSLRRKDDRFRRRKYKNSISDKVKQKVRDFLEKDNNSRMMPGKRDTITRNKIQKQKRLLSDSLKSLHKKFLQANKDMKVSYTMFCKLRPFWIVDPKCGDRETFM
;
A
#
# COMPACT_ATOMS: atom_id res chain seq x y z
N MET A 1 -9.95 18.19 -53.27
CA MET A 1 -8.95 18.67 -52.28
C MET A 1 -9.50 18.44 -50.87
N LYS A 2 -9.12 17.36 -50.16
CA LYS A 2 -9.55 17.16 -48.76
C LYS A 2 -8.53 17.83 -47.84
N SER A 3 -8.99 18.88 -47.17
CA SER A 3 -8.21 19.74 -46.27
C SER A 3 -7.57 18.92 -45.14
N LYS A 4 -6.24 18.98 -45.02
CA LYS A 4 -5.48 18.44 -43.88
C LYS A 4 -5.68 19.37 -42.68
N LYS A 5 -6.68 19.12 -41.85
CA LYS A 5 -6.74 19.78 -40.53
C LYS A 5 -5.68 19.15 -39.63
N LEU A 6 -4.51 19.78 -39.55
CA LEU A 6 -3.46 19.37 -38.61
C LEU A 6 -3.95 19.62 -37.18
N MET A 7 -4.45 18.57 -36.52
CA MET A 7 -4.81 18.64 -35.11
C MET A 7 -3.64 19.08 -34.24
N ASN A 8 -3.96 19.89 -33.23
CA ASN A 8 -3.02 20.37 -32.23
C ASN A 8 -2.45 19.18 -31.42
N GLN A 9 -1.26 19.34 -30.85
CA GLN A 9 -0.60 18.27 -30.09
C GLN A 9 -1.41 17.84 -28.86
N GLU A 10 -2.13 18.77 -28.23
CA GLU A 10 -3.01 18.50 -27.10
C GLU A 10 -4.22 17.65 -27.49
N GLU A 11 -4.89 17.98 -28.60
CA GLU A 11 -6.03 17.22 -29.13
C GLU A 11 -5.63 15.78 -29.45
N LYS A 12 -4.45 15.60 -30.08
CA LYS A 12 -3.88 14.28 -30.34
C LYS A 12 -3.60 13.50 -29.06
N ARG A 13 -3.14 14.19 -28.00
CA ARG A 13 -2.90 13.58 -26.69
C ARG A 13 -4.21 13.12 -26.06
N ILE A 14 -5.23 13.97 -26.04
CA ILE A 14 -6.56 13.65 -25.50
C ILE A 14 -7.17 12.47 -26.26
N LEU A 15 -7.21 12.52 -27.60
CA LEU A 15 -7.76 11.43 -28.42
C LEU A 15 -7.01 10.11 -28.21
N SER A 16 -5.68 10.13 -28.21
CA SER A 16 -4.88 8.94 -27.93
C SER A 16 -5.10 8.37 -26.53
N SER A 17 -5.63 9.20 -25.61
CA SER A 17 -5.96 8.84 -24.23
C SER A 17 -7.40 8.35 -24.07
N VAL A 18 -8.25 8.46 -25.10
CA VAL A 18 -9.64 7.96 -25.10
C VAL A 18 -9.73 6.72 -25.98
N VAL A 19 -9.22 6.81 -27.21
CA VAL A 19 -9.33 5.77 -28.23
C VAL A 19 -8.57 4.50 -27.85
N SER A 20 -9.22 3.35 -28.00
CA SER A 20 -8.63 2.05 -27.69
C SER A 20 -7.99 1.41 -28.92
N ARG A 21 -6.72 1.03 -28.81
CA ARG A 21 -6.00 0.27 -29.85
C ARG A 21 -6.72 -1.01 -30.27
N LYS A 22 -7.37 -1.70 -29.31
CA LYS A 22 -8.09 -2.96 -29.58
C LYS A 22 -9.24 -2.76 -30.57
N ILE A 23 -9.95 -1.64 -30.46
CA ILE A 23 -11.11 -1.32 -31.31
C ILE A 23 -10.62 -0.95 -32.70
N LEU A 24 -9.61 -0.07 -32.81
CA LEU A 24 -9.06 0.34 -34.10
C LEU A 24 -8.46 -0.84 -34.89
N LYS A 25 -7.83 -1.81 -34.20
CA LYS A 25 -7.32 -3.03 -34.84
C LYS A 25 -8.41 -4.02 -35.24
N LYS A 26 -9.50 -4.11 -34.45
CA LYS A 26 -10.61 -5.03 -34.76
C LYS A 26 -11.30 -4.66 -36.09
N TYR A 27 -11.35 -3.37 -36.41
CA TYR A 27 -12.05 -2.82 -37.57
C TYR A 27 -11.11 -2.22 -38.63
N ASP A 28 -9.81 -2.51 -38.58
CA ASP A 28 -8.79 -1.98 -39.51
C ASP A 28 -8.75 -0.45 -39.71
N LEU A 29 -9.22 0.29 -38.71
CA LEU A 29 -9.29 1.75 -38.70
C LEU A 29 -7.94 2.42 -38.39
N MET A 30 -6.85 1.66 -38.34
CA MET A 30 -5.53 2.18 -37.99
C MET A 30 -4.99 3.15 -39.05
N LYS A 31 -5.23 2.88 -40.35
CA LYS A 31 -4.83 3.77 -41.44
C LYS A 31 -5.63 5.06 -41.40
N VAL A 32 -6.96 4.95 -41.27
CA VAL A 32 -7.87 6.10 -41.16
C VAL A 32 -7.56 6.95 -39.93
N ALA A 33 -7.28 6.34 -38.77
CA ALA A 33 -6.90 7.06 -37.57
C ALA A 33 -5.54 7.77 -37.71
N ASN A 34 -4.61 7.21 -38.49
CA ASN A 34 -3.34 7.88 -38.76
C ASN A 34 -3.52 9.05 -39.74
N GLU A 35 -4.28 8.87 -40.81
CA GLU A 35 -4.51 9.88 -41.84
C GLU A 35 -5.39 11.04 -41.35
N MET A 36 -6.51 10.74 -40.69
CA MET A 36 -7.46 11.75 -40.21
C MET A 36 -7.02 12.38 -38.89
N LEU A 37 -6.41 11.59 -37.99
CA LEU A 37 -6.17 12.02 -36.61
C LEU A 37 -4.67 12.12 -36.24
N GLY A 38 -3.76 11.67 -37.10
CA GLY A 38 -2.32 11.62 -36.78
C GLY A 38 -1.99 10.75 -35.57
N ILE A 39 -2.85 9.78 -35.25
CA ILE A 39 -2.68 8.88 -34.11
C ILE A 39 -1.90 7.65 -34.58
N THR A 40 -0.64 7.56 -34.15
CA THR A 40 0.21 6.42 -34.50
C THR A 40 0.00 5.24 -33.56
N GLU A 41 0.23 4.03 -34.07
CA GLU A 41 0.13 2.80 -33.29
C GLU A 41 1.08 2.79 -32.08
N LYS A 42 2.29 3.34 -32.26
CA LYS A 42 3.30 3.47 -31.20
C LYS A 42 2.76 4.29 -30.02
N ARG A 43 2.05 5.40 -30.30
CA ARG A 43 1.47 6.28 -29.28
C ARG A 43 0.36 5.59 -28.49
N LEU A 44 -0.52 4.84 -29.17
CA LEU A 44 -1.57 4.05 -28.52
C LEU A 44 -1.01 2.91 -27.67
N LYS A 45 0.07 2.25 -28.13
CA LYS A 45 0.78 1.21 -27.36
C LYS A 45 1.37 1.79 -26.08
N PHE A 46 2.05 2.93 -26.17
CA PHE A 46 2.64 3.62 -25.02
C PHE A 46 1.59 4.04 -23.97
N ASN A 47 0.46 4.62 -24.41
CA ASN A 47 -0.64 4.97 -23.50
C ASN A 47 -1.27 3.74 -22.83
N SER A 48 -1.40 2.61 -23.54
CA SER A 48 -1.94 1.38 -22.95
C SER A 48 -1.06 0.82 -21.83
N LEU A 49 0.27 1.00 -21.94
CA LEU A 49 1.25 0.63 -20.92
C LEU A 49 1.17 1.60 -19.73
N ARG A 50 1.12 2.92 -19.98
CA ARG A 50 0.89 3.93 -18.93
C ARG A 50 -0.39 3.65 -18.12
N ARG A 51 -1.50 3.34 -18.79
CA ARG A 51 -2.76 2.98 -18.10
C ARG A 51 -2.64 1.70 -17.25
N LYS A 52 -1.73 0.77 -17.56
CA LYS A 52 -1.47 -0.40 -16.70
C LYS A 52 -0.69 0.02 -15.45
N ASP A 53 0.34 0.86 -15.61
CA ASP A 53 1.11 1.41 -14.48
C ASP A 53 0.21 2.26 -13.56
N ASP A 54 -0.60 3.17 -14.11
CA ASP A 54 -1.50 4.02 -13.32
C ASP A 54 -2.57 3.21 -12.56
N ARG A 55 -3.04 2.09 -13.12
CA ARG A 55 -3.97 1.18 -12.42
C ARG A 55 -3.26 0.41 -11.31
N PHE A 56 -2.01 -0.01 -11.53
CA PHE A 56 -1.19 -0.65 -10.52
C PHE A 56 -0.89 0.32 -9.36
N ARG A 57 -0.47 1.55 -9.67
CA ARG A 57 -0.27 2.63 -8.69
C ARG A 57 -1.54 2.93 -7.91
N ARG A 58 -2.69 3.10 -8.58
CA ARG A 58 -3.99 3.32 -7.90
C ARG A 58 -4.37 2.16 -6.97
N ARG A 59 -4.16 0.91 -7.38
CA ARG A 59 -4.40 -0.26 -6.51
C ARG A 59 -3.48 -0.26 -5.29
N LYS A 60 -2.21 0.11 -5.45
CA LYS A 60 -1.24 0.21 -4.35
C LYS A 60 -1.66 1.25 -3.31
N TYR A 61 -2.15 2.41 -3.75
CA TYR A 61 -2.65 3.45 -2.84
C TYR A 61 -4.02 3.11 -2.24
N LYS A 62 -4.94 2.48 -2.99
CA LYS A 62 -6.25 2.08 -2.44
C LYS A 62 -6.14 0.97 -1.38
N ASN A 63 -5.10 0.14 -1.47
CA ASN A 63 -4.79 -0.90 -0.49
C ASN A 63 -3.87 -0.39 0.64
N SER A 64 -3.50 0.90 0.66
CA SER A 64 -2.76 1.43 1.79
C SER A 64 -3.71 1.51 2.98
N ILE A 65 -3.31 0.88 4.08
CA ILE A 65 -4.07 0.94 5.32
C ILE A 65 -4.02 2.38 5.84
N SER A 66 -5.18 2.90 6.28
CA SER A 66 -5.28 4.24 6.84
C SER A 66 -4.28 4.41 7.98
N ASP A 67 -3.56 5.54 8.00
CA ASP A 67 -2.60 5.84 9.06
C ASP A 67 -3.25 5.88 10.45
N LYS A 68 -4.55 6.21 10.52
CA LYS A 68 -5.36 6.11 11.75
C LYS A 68 -5.39 4.70 12.33
N VAL A 69 -5.51 3.68 11.47
CA VAL A 69 -5.52 2.27 11.89
C VAL A 69 -4.12 1.86 12.37
N LYS A 70 -3.07 2.29 11.68
CA LYS A 70 -1.68 2.01 12.10
C LYS A 70 -1.41 2.58 13.48
N GLN A 71 -1.82 3.82 13.70
CA GLN A 71 -1.60 4.51 14.97
C GLN A 71 -2.40 3.83 16.08
N LYS A 72 -3.68 3.52 15.88
CA LYS A 72 -4.48 2.81 16.89
C LYS A 72 -3.93 1.43 17.25
N VAL A 73 -3.40 0.66 16.28
CA VAL A 73 -2.76 -0.63 16.57
C VAL A 73 -1.48 -0.44 17.38
N ARG A 74 -0.67 0.57 17.04
CA ARG A 74 0.53 0.94 17.80
C ARG A 74 0.18 1.33 19.23
N ASP A 75 -0.74 2.28 19.40
CA ASP A 75 -1.18 2.77 20.70
C ASP A 75 -1.75 1.64 21.55
N PHE A 76 -2.51 0.71 20.94
CA PHE A 76 -3.00 -0.46 21.64
C PHE A 76 -1.88 -1.36 22.14
N LEU A 77 -0.92 -1.72 21.28
CA LEU A 77 0.18 -2.61 21.66
C LEU A 77 1.15 -1.96 22.66
N GLU A 78 1.30 -0.63 22.62
CA GLU A 78 2.18 0.13 23.51
C GLU A 78 1.62 0.32 24.92
N LYS A 79 0.33 0.06 25.15
CA LYS A 79 -0.25 0.05 26.50
C LYS A 79 0.43 -1.02 27.37
N ASP A 80 0.73 -0.65 28.62
CA ASP A 80 1.41 -1.53 29.59
C ASP A 80 0.65 -2.84 29.87
N ASN A 81 -0.68 -2.82 29.72
CA ASN A 81 -1.51 -4.03 29.84
C ASN A 81 -1.24 -5.07 28.73
N ASN A 82 -0.78 -4.61 27.57
CA ASN A 82 -0.58 -5.46 26.38
C ASN A 82 0.91 -5.76 26.11
N SER A 83 1.80 -4.88 26.55
CA SER A 83 3.24 -5.11 26.50
C SER A 83 3.96 -4.50 27.70
N ARG A 84 4.98 -5.17 28.22
CA ARG A 84 5.85 -4.67 29.29
C ARG A 84 7.13 -4.07 28.71
N MET A 85 7.54 -2.91 29.19
CA MET A 85 8.85 -2.35 28.83
C MET A 85 9.98 -3.09 29.57
N MET A 86 11.07 -3.40 28.87
CA MET A 86 12.23 -4.00 29.52
C MET A 86 12.97 -2.94 30.35
N PRO A 87 13.46 -3.27 31.57
CA PRO A 87 14.07 -2.30 32.47
C PRO A 87 15.53 -1.94 32.10
N GLY A 88 16.23 -2.78 31.32
CA GLY A 88 17.65 -2.58 31.06
C GLY A 88 17.93 -1.44 30.07
N LYS A 89 18.92 -0.59 30.37
CA LYS A 89 19.40 0.47 29.45
C LYS A 89 19.91 -0.08 28.11
N ARG A 90 20.41 -1.31 28.12
CA ARG A 90 20.88 -2.02 26.91
C ARG A 90 19.75 -2.72 26.14
N ASP A 91 18.55 -2.80 26.70
CA ASP A 91 17.39 -3.41 26.07
C ASP A 91 16.73 -2.45 25.07
N THR A 92 17.50 -2.02 24.07
CA THR A 92 17.02 -1.15 22.99
C THR A 92 17.10 -1.87 21.66
N ILE A 93 16.18 -1.55 20.77
CA ILE A 93 16.16 -2.05 19.40
C ILE A 93 16.30 -0.85 18.48
N THR A 94 17.30 -0.91 17.60
CA THR A 94 17.56 0.12 16.60
C THR A 94 17.17 -0.40 15.23
N ARG A 95 16.30 0.33 14.53
CA ARG A 95 15.93 0.04 13.15
C ARG A 95 15.75 1.34 12.37
N ASN A 96 16.30 1.41 11.17
CA ASN A 96 16.24 2.61 10.31
C ASN A 96 16.73 3.88 11.03
N LYS A 97 17.83 3.80 11.78
CA LYS A 97 18.41 4.89 12.60
C LYS A 97 17.50 5.39 13.74
N ILE A 98 16.41 4.68 14.05
CA ILE A 98 15.53 5.00 15.17
C ILE A 98 15.77 3.96 16.26
N GLN A 99 16.26 4.42 17.42
CA GLN A 99 16.44 3.61 18.62
C GLN A 99 15.20 3.72 19.51
N LYS A 100 14.68 2.59 19.98
CA LYS A 100 13.53 2.50 20.89
C LYS A 100 13.79 1.46 21.97
N GLN A 101 13.24 1.68 23.16
CA GLN A 101 13.28 0.68 24.24
C GLN A 101 12.49 -0.57 23.83
N LYS A 102 13.06 -1.75 24.07
CA LYS A 102 12.43 -3.04 23.81
C LYS A 102 11.23 -3.20 24.73
N ARG A 103 10.11 -3.60 24.15
CA ARG A 103 8.89 -4.01 24.87
C ARG A 103 8.61 -5.48 24.56
N LEU A 104 8.15 -6.22 25.55
CA LEU A 104 7.75 -7.62 25.42
C LEU A 104 6.24 -7.72 25.44
N LEU A 105 5.67 -8.52 24.55
CA LEU A 105 4.24 -8.82 24.56
C LEU A 105 3.87 -9.61 25.82
N SER A 106 2.81 -9.18 26.50
CA SER A 106 2.31 -9.85 27.70
C SER A 106 1.55 -11.15 27.38
N ASP A 107 1.03 -11.26 26.16
CA ASP A 107 0.18 -12.35 25.70
C ASP A 107 0.43 -12.62 24.21
N SER A 108 -0.09 -13.72 23.67
CA SER A 108 0.06 -14.04 22.25
C SER A 108 -0.56 -12.95 21.35
N LEU A 109 0.02 -12.74 20.16
CA LEU A 109 -0.58 -11.80 19.20
C LEU A 109 -2.02 -12.16 18.82
N LYS A 110 -2.38 -13.45 18.86
CA LYS A 110 -3.72 -13.93 18.51
C LYS A 110 -4.75 -13.54 19.56
N SER A 111 -4.42 -13.65 20.84
CA SER A 111 -5.28 -13.20 21.95
C SER A 111 -5.37 -11.67 21.99
N LEU A 112 -4.25 -10.97 21.81
CA LEU A 112 -4.23 -9.50 21.72
C LEU A 112 -5.06 -8.97 20.53
N HIS A 113 -5.05 -9.65 19.39
CA HIS A 113 -5.90 -9.30 18.25
C HIS A 113 -7.39 -9.43 18.57
N LYS A 114 -7.80 -10.49 19.28
CA LYS A 114 -9.18 -10.62 19.77
C LYS A 114 -9.57 -9.48 20.71
N LYS A 115 -8.69 -9.14 21.68
CA LYS A 115 -8.89 -8.01 22.61
C LYS A 115 -8.98 -6.68 21.85
N PHE A 116 -8.16 -6.48 20.82
CA PHE A 116 -8.19 -5.28 19.99
C PHE A 116 -9.53 -5.13 19.26
N LEU A 117 -10.06 -6.21 18.67
CA LEU A 117 -11.36 -6.21 18.00
C LEU A 117 -12.52 -5.96 18.98
N GLN A 118 -12.44 -6.48 20.20
CA GLN A 118 -13.43 -6.22 21.25
C GLN A 118 -13.44 -4.75 21.68
N ALA A 119 -12.26 -4.14 21.85
CA ALA A 119 -12.12 -2.75 22.23
C ALA A 119 -12.43 -1.75 21.10
N ASN A 120 -12.31 -2.17 19.84
CA ASN A 120 -12.53 -1.32 18.67
C ASN A 120 -13.48 -1.99 17.68
N LYS A 121 -14.75 -2.11 18.05
CA LYS A 121 -15.79 -2.75 17.22
C LYS A 121 -15.98 -2.09 15.85
N ASP A 122 -15.66 -0.79 15.75
CA ASP A 122 -15.82 -0.02 14.52
C ASP A 122 -14.76 -0.36 13.46
N MET A 123 -13.66 -1.00 13.84
CA MET A 123 -12.53 -1.26 12.96
C MET A 123 -12.38 -2.73 12.61
N LYS A 124 -12.44 -3.01 11.30
CA LYS A 124 -12.20 -4.35 10.76
C LYS A 124 -10.74 -4.50 10.37
N VAL A 125 -9.95 -5.13 11.24
CA VAL A 125 -8.53 -5.45 10.98
C VAL A 125 -8.34 -6.96 11.02
N SER A 126 -7.81 -7.54 9.95
CA SER A 126 -7.48 -8.97 9.91
C SER A 126 -6.28 -9.29 10.80
N TYR A 127 -6.17 -10.54 11.27
CA TYR A 127 -5.02 -10.98 12.08
C TYR A 127 -3.69 -10.78 11.35
N THR A 128 -3.62 -11.14 10.07
CA THR A 128 -2.41 -10.97 9.25
C THR A 128 -2.00 -9.51 9.12
N MET A 129 -2.97 -8.60 8.99
CA MET A 129 -2.70 -7.17 8.96
C MET A 129 -2.22 -6.67 10.33
N PHE A 130 -2.87 -7.11 11.41
CA PHE A 130 -2.46 -6.77 12.78
C PHE A 130 -1.01 -7.14 13.06
N CYS A 131 -0.56 -8.34 12.68
CA CYS A 131 0.82 -8.77 12.83
C CYS A 131 1.81 -7.91 12.01
N LYS A 132 1.42 -7.46 10.80
CA LYS A 132 2.25 -6.58 9.97
C LYS A 132 2.35 -5.16 10.51
N LEU A 133 1.32 -4.70 11.22
CA LEU A 133 1.24 -3.36 11.82
C LEU A 133 1.99 -3.24 13.14
N ARG A 134 2.42 -4.38 13.71
CA ARG A 134 3.21 -4.44 14.93
C ARG A 134 4.51 -3.60 14.80
N PRO A 135 4.74 -2.66 15.73
CA PRO A 135 5.99 -1.91 15.78
C PRO A 135 7.21 -2.81 16.02
N PHE A 136 8.37 -2.44 15.48
CA PHE A 136 9.56 -3.28 15.52
C PHE A 136 10.18 -3.43 16.92
N TRP A 137 9.90 -2.50 17.84
CA TRP A 137 10.43 -2.53 19.21
C TRP A 137 9.59 -3.38 20.17
N ILE A 138 8.45 -3.92 19.71
CA ILE A 138 7.59 -4.82 20.47
C ILE A 138 7.90 -6.25 20.05
N VAL A 139 8.46 -7.06 20.94
CA VAL A 139 9.02 -8.40 20.67
C VAL A 139 8.25 -9.47 21.44
N ASP A 140 8.22 -10.71 20.94
CA ASP A 140 7.65 -11.84 21.68
C ASP A 140 8.62 -12.23 22.81
N PRO A 141 8.13 -12.56 24.01
CA PRO A 141 9.00 -12.93 25.13
C PRO A 141 9.78 -14.22 24.81
N LYS A 142 11.10 -14.17 24.98
CA LYS A 142 11.97 -15.37 24.92
C LYS A 142 12.09 -16.03 26.29
N CYS A 143 12.58 -17.27 26.33
CA CYS A 143 12.73 -18.03 27.58
C CYS A 143 13.56 -17.28 28.63
N GLY A 144 14.69 -16.67 28.24
CA GLY A 144 15.55 -15.90 29.14
C GLY A 144 15.07 -14.48 29.45
N ASP A 145 13.98 -14.01 28.83
CA ASP A 145 13.36 -12.72 29.17
C ASP A 145 12.35 -12.86 30.33
N ARG A 146 12.02 -14.09 30.73
CA ARG A 146 11.10 -14.36 31.84
C ARG A 146 11.88 -14.19 33.14
N GLU A 147 11.42 -13.30 34.00
CA GLU A 147 11.83 -13.25 35.40
C GLU A 147 11.30 -14.53 36.09
N THR A 148 11.97 -15.65 35.86
CA THR A 148 11.84 -16.82 36.72
C THR A 148 12.63 -16.48 37.97
N PHE A 149 11.93 -16.27 39.09
CA PHE A 149 12.57 -16.22 40.39
C PHE A 149 13.36 -17.53 40.58
N MET A 150 14.69 -17.41 40.52
CA MET A 150 15.66 -18.33 41.11
C MET A 150 16.04 -17.76 42.47
#